data_AF-A0A0N0JPV3-F1
#
_entry.id   AF-A0A0N0JPV3-F1
#
_cell.length_a   1.000
_cell.length_b   1.000
_cell.length_c   1.000
_cell.angle_alpha   90.00
_cell.angle_beta   90.00
_cell.angle_gamma   90.00
#
_symmetry.space_group_name_H-M   'P 1'
#
loop_
_entity.id
_entity.type
_entity.pdbx_description
1 polymer ?
#
loop_
_entity_poly.entity_id
_entity_poly.type
_entity_poly.pdbx_seq_one_letter_code
_entity_poly.pdbx_strand_id
1 'polypeptide(L)'
;MVQGMTRALALLCAAFALLLPSGAVLAQSGAHSGARVVSSVSWVEEWDPATGQWVRVDENPVAMVSAAYETTTTVSKLGSVTITETVRAEPTRFIARPAATMAGPALAQFGPFRVLDDRRAALVASTDATSPQAFAAMLAAFPGLEVIEFADAPGTSHDLANLQLGRAIRAAGLATHVPEGGSARSGAVELFLAGARRTMDP
;
A
#
# COMPACT_ATOMS: atom_id res chain seq x y z
N MET A 1 25.32 -51.34 25.67
CA MET A 1 26.18 -50.21 25.19
C MET A 1 25.61 -49.41 24.02
N VAL A 2 24.53 -49.85 23.35
CA VAL A 2 24.04 -49.18 22.11
C VAL A 2 23.05 -48.00 22.36
N GLN A 3 22.34 -47.96 23.50
CA GLN A 3 21.40 -46.86 23.80
C GLN A 3 22.05 -45.55 24.33
N GLY A 4 23.31 -45.60 24.78
CA GLY A 4 24.03 -44.42 25.26
C GLY A 4 24.57 -43.54 24.13
N MET A 5 25.06 -44.15 23.05
CA MET A 5 25.62 -43.46 21.88
C MET A 5 24.58 -42.66 21.09
N THR A 6 23.33 -43.14 21.03
CA THR A 6 22.26 -42.47 20.27
C THR A 6 21.78 -41.18 20.93
N ARG A 7 21.80 -41.13 22.28
CA ARG A 7 21.42 -39.92 23.04
C ARG A 7 22.52 -38.87 23.02
N ALA A 8 23.79 -39.28 23.06
CA ALA A 8 24.93 -38.37 22.93
C ALA A 8 25.00 -37.74 21.53
N LEU A 9 24.71 -38.51 20.48
CA LEU A 9 24.64 -38.01 19.09
C LEU A 9 23.48 -37.01 18.91
N ALA A 10 22.31 -37.30 19.48
CA ALA A 10 21.14 -36.41 19.41
C ALA A 10 21.38 -35.07 20.14
N LEU A 11 22.06 -35.10 21.30
CA LEU A 11 22.42 -33.89 22.03
C LEU A 11 23.50 -33.08 21.32
N LEU A 12 24.43 -33.75 20.60
CA LEU A 12 25.45 -33.08 19.79
C LEU A 12 24.83 -32.38 18.55
N CYS A 13 23.85 -33.01 17.90
CA CYS A 13 23.09 -32.39 16.81
C CYS A 13 22.22 -31.21 17.29
N ALA A 14 21.62 -31.30 18.47
CA ALA A 14 20.85 -30.21 19.07
C ALA A 14 21.73 -29.01 19.46
N ALA A 15 22.94 -29.26 19.97
CA ALA A 15 23.91 -28.21 20.29
C ALA A 15 24.48 -27.53 19.02
N PHE A 16 24.66 -28.27 17.92
CA PHE A 16 25.09 -27.71 16.64
C PHE A 16 24.02 -26.84 15.97
N ALA A 17 22.74 -27.15 16.17
CA ALA A 17 21.63 -26.33 15.66
C ALA A 17 21.50 -24.96 16.37
N LEU A 18 22.03 -24.82 17.59
CA LEU A 18 22.03 -23.58 18.37
C LEU A 18 23.24 -22.66 18.09
N LEU A 19 24.26 -23.17 17.38
CA LEU A 19 25.48 -22.42 17.05
C LEU A 19 25.52 -21.93 15.59
N LEU A 20 24.48 -22.19 14.81
CA LEU A 20 24.31 -21.59 13.49
C LEU A 20 23.92 -20.12 13.68
N PRO A 21 24.74 -19.14 13.28
CA PRO A 21 24.34 -17.75 13.32
C PRO A 21 23.07 -17.60 12.47
N SER A 22 22.08 -16.90 13.01
CA SER A 22 20.79 -16.57 12.41
C SER A 22 20.94 -16.02 10.98
N GLY A 23 21.06 -16.92 10.00
CA GLY A 23 21.24 -16.57 8.58
C GLY A 23 19.99 -16.00 7.93
N ALA A 24 18.85 -16.02 8.63
CA ALA A 24 17.60 -15.47 8.12
C ALA A 24 17.60 -13.94 7.98
N VAL A 25 18.53 -13.22 8.64
CA VAL A 25 18.57 -11.75 8.59
C VAL A 25 19.33 -11.20 7.36
N LEU A 26 20.07 -12.02 6.62
CA LEU A 26 20.83 -11.57 5.44
C LEU A 26 20.22 -11.97 4.09
N ALA A 27 19.05 -12.61 4.06
CA ALA A 27 18.36 -12.97 2.81
C ALA A 27 17.36 -11.91 2.30
N GLN A 28 17.12 -10.82 3.05
CA GLN A 28 16.16 -9.77 2.65
C GLN A 28 16.81 -8.45 2.22
N SER A 29 18.13 -8.33 2.18
CA SER A 29 18.79 -7.07 1.81
C SER A 29 19.14 -6.94 0.32
N GLY A 30 18.53 -7.72 -0.56
CA GLY A 30 18.86 -7.71 -1.99
C GLY A 30 17.63 -7.86 -2.85
N ALA A 31 17.30 -6.78 -3.57
CA ALA A 31 16.34 -6.72 -4.67
C ALA A 31 14.85 -6.50 -4.29
N HIS A 32 14.47 -5.23 -4.45
CA HIS A 32 13.12 -4.71 -4.78
C HIS A 32 12.30 -4.24 -3.58
N SER A 33 12.56 -2.99 -3.17
CA SER A 33 11.62 -2.14 -2.45
C SER A 33 10.39 -1.83 -3.32
N GLY A 34 9.53 -2.82 -3.50
CA GLY A 34 8.20 -2.68 -4.09
C GLY A 34 7.15 -2.76 -3.01
N ALA A 35 6.13 -1.90 -3.07
CA ALA A 35 4.97 -1.98 -2.19
C ALA A 35 4.33 -3.38 -2.27
N ARG A 36 4.09 -4.01 -1.11
CA ARG A 36 3.44 -5.33 -1.01
C ARG A 36 1.97 -5.12 -0.71
N VAL A 37 1.11 -5.62 -1.58
CA VAL A 37 -0.35 -5.67 -1.36
C VAL A 37 -0.69 -7.00 -0.69
N VAL A 38 -1.55 -6.96 0.34
CA VAL A 38 -2.04 -8.14 1.05
C VAL A 38 -3.57 -8.07 1.08
N SER A 39 -4.24 -9.14 0.66
CA SER A 39 -5.67 -9.34 0.84
C SER A 39 -5.92 -10.42 1.89
N SER A 40 -6.98 -10.26 2.69
CA SER A 40 -7.41 -11.24 3.68
C SER A 40 -8.75 -11.83 3.24
N VAL A 41 -8.83 -13.16 3.16
CA VAL A 41 -10.08 -13.89 2.97
C VAL A 41 -10.26 -14.78 4.19
N SER A 42 -11.46 -14.74 4.79
CA SER A 42 -11.85 -15.59 5.91
C SER A 42 -12.95 -16.55 5.47
N TRP A 43 -12.94 -17.78 5.99
CA TRP A 43 -14.00 -18.78 5.80
C TRP A 43 -14.20 -19.55 7.11
N VAL A 44 -15.31 -20.27 7.20
CA VAL A 44 -15.69 -21.07 8.37
C VAL A 44 -15.57 -22.55 8.02
N GLU A 45 -14.95 -23.32 8.93
CA GLU A 45 -14.90 -24.78 8.89
C GLU A 45 -15.67 -25.35 10.08
N GLU A 46 -16.50 -26.36 9.83
CA GLU A 46 -17.24 -27.10 10.85
C GLU A 46 -16.71 -28.54 10.93
N TRP A 47 -16.59 -29.08 12.14
CA TRP A 47 -16.14 -30.45 12.36
C TRP A 47 -17.27 -31.43 12.07
N ASP A 48 -17.09 -32.32 11.09
CA ASP A 48 -18.02 -33.42 10.83
C ASP A 48 -17.60 -34.66 11.64
N PRO A 49 -18.38 -35.05 12.67
CA PRO A 49 -18.06 -36.21 13.49
C PRO A 49 -18.27 -37.54 12.76
N ALA A 50 -19.05 -37.58 11.67
CA ALA A 50 -19.33 -38.81 10.93
C ALA A 50 -18.15 -39.23 10.06
N THR A 51 -17.44 -38.26 9.49
CA THR A 51 -16.26 -38.49 8.65
C THR A 51 -14.95 -38.27 9.40
N GLY A 52 -15.00 -37.61 10.57
CA GLY A 52 -13.81 -37.29 11.36
C GLY A 52 -12.92 -36.25 10.68
N GLN A 53 -13.52 -35.33 9.91
CA GLN A 53 -12.83 -34.31 9.12
C GLN A 53 -13.43 -32.92 9.34
N TRP A 54 -12.59 -31.89 9.22
CA TRP A 54 -13.04 -30.49 9.15
C TRP A 54 -13.54 -30.22 7.73
N VAL A 55 -14.79 -29.79 7.60
CA VAL A 55 -15.43 -29.52 6.31
C VAL A 55 -15.66 -28.01 6.19
N ARG A 56 -15.19 -27.42 5.09
CA ARG A 56 -15.48 -26.01 4.75
C ARG A 56 -16.96 -25.85 4.44
N VAL A 57 -17.55 -24.78 4.98
CA VAL A 57 -18.91 -24.38 4.62
C VAL A 57 -18.83 -23.47 3.40
N ASP A 58 -19.15 -23.97 2.21
CA ASP A 58 -19.09 -23.21 0.95
C ASP A 58 -20.35 -22.35 0.75
N GLU A 59 -20.19 -21.02 0.67
CA GLU A 59 -21.09 -20.15 -0.08
C GLU A 59 -20.55 -19.98 -1.51
N ASN A 60 -20.92 -20.92 -2.40
CA ASN A 60 -20.86 -20.90 -3.88
C ASN A 60 -19.51 -20.51 -4.58
N PRO A 61 -18.85 -21.41 -5.34
CA PRO A 61 -17.52 -21.15 -5.89
C PRO A 61 -17.53 -20.62 -7.34
N VAL A 62 -16.57 -19.76 -7.68
CA VAL A 62 -16.07 -19.62 -9.07
C VAL A 62 -14.60 -20.01 -9.09
N ALA A 63 -14.26 -20.85 -10.07
CA ALA A 63 -13.05 -21.67 -10.15
C ALA A 63 -11.71 -20.90 -10.22
N MET A 64 -10.69 -21.53 -9.65
CA MET A 64 -9.32 -21.04 -9.49
C MET A 64 -8.43 -21.47 -10.68
N VAL A 65 -7.63 -20.55 -11.23
CA VAL A 65 -6.58 -20.83 -12.22
C VAL A 65 -5.21 -20.75 -11.53
N SER A 66 -4.33 -21.73 -11.77
CA SER A 66 -3.06 -21.87 -11.06
C SER A 66 -1.99 -20.86 -11.53
N ALA A 67 -1.52 -20.00 -10.63
CA ALA A 67 -0.21 -19.36 -10.71
C ALA A 67 0.56 -19.66 -9.41
N ALA A 68 1.87 -19.87 -9.52
CA ALA A 68 2.74 -20.28 -8.42
C ALA A 68 2.60 -19.33 -7.22
N TYR A 69 2.02 -19.84 -6.14
CA TYR A 69 1.75 -19.11 -4.90
C TYR A 69 2.83 -19.43 -3.86
N GLU A 70 3.24 -18.45 -3.07
CA GLU A 70 3.90 -18.73 -1.79
C GLU A 70 2.82 -18.71 -0.70
N THR A 71 2.67 -19.84 -0.01
CA THR A 71 1.68 -20.03 1.06
C THR A 71 2.40 -20.15 2.39
N THR A 72 2.13 -19.23 3.31
CA THR A 72 2.59 -19.34 4.70
C THR A 72 1.38 -19.62 5.58
N THR A 73 1.40 -20.74 6.30
CA THR A 73 0.34 -21.12 7.23
C THR A 73 0.82 -20.98 8.66
N THR A 74 0.13 -20.16 9.45
CA THR A 74 0.35 -19.99 10.89
C THR A 74 -0.88 -20.50 11.64
N VAL A 75 -0.68 -21.41 12.59
CA VAL A 75 -1.77 -21.94 13.42
C VAL A 75 -1.66 -21.35 14.82
N SER A 76 -2.71 -20.72 15.30
CA SER A 76 -2.81 -20.22 16.68
C SER A 76 -4.06 -20.81 17.37
N LYS A 77 -3.97 -21.08 18.67
CA LYS A 77 -5.10 -21.58 19.46
C LYS A 77 -5.59 -20.51 20.42
N LEU A 78 -6.88 -20.25 20.41
CA LEU A 78 -7.57 -19.41 21.39
C LEU A 78 -8.71 -20.21 22.01
N GLY A 79 -8.50 -20.72 23.23
CA GLY A 79 -9.47 -21.59 23.91
C GLY A 79 -9.67 -22.92 23.18
N SER A 80 -10.92 -23.29 22.89
CA SER A 80 -11.28 -24.48 22.10
C SER A 80 -11.22 -24.25 20.59
N VAL A 81 -10.90 -23.05 20.13
CA VAL A 81 -10.89 -22.67 18.71
C VAL A 81 -9.45 -22.69 18.19
N THR A 82 -9.23 -23.41 17.09
CA THR A 82 -7.96 -23.39 16.34
C THR A 82 -8.12 -22.44 15.17
N ILE A 83 -7.34 -21.36 15.14
CA ILE A 83 -7.34 -20.37 14.05
C ILE A 83 -6.14 -20.67 13.16
N THR A 84 -6.42 -21.18 11.97
CA THR A 84 -5.40 -21.40 10.93
C THR A 84 -5.39 -20.21 9.99
N GLU A 85 -4.36 -19.38 10.07
CA GLU A 85 -4.13 -18.26 9.19
C GLU A 85 -3.25 -18.71 8.01
N THR A 86 -3.82 -18.78 6.82
CA THR A 86 -3.07 -19.10 5.60
C THR A 86 -2.94 -17.84 4.75
N VAL A 87 -1.74 -17.26 4.72
CA VAL A 87 -1.41 -16.10 3.89
C VAL A 87 -0.98 -16.60 2.51
N ARG A 88 -1.77 -16.26 1.49
CA ARG A 88 -1.40 -16.44 0.07
C ARG A 88 -0.90 -15.11 -0.47
N ALA A 89 0.35 -15.07 -0.94
CA ALA A 89 0.89 -13.92 -1.65
C ALA A 89 0.67 -14.08 -3.16
N GLU A 90 -0.17 -13.23 -3.76
CA GLU A 90 -0.34 -13.11 -5.21
C GLU A 90 0.45 -11.91 -5.74
N PRO A 91 1.19 -12.03 -6.86
CA PRO A 91 1.77 -10.88 -7.52
C PRO A 91 0.69 -10.17 -8.37
N THR A 92 -0.17 -9.34 -7.77
CA THR A 92 -0.98 -8.40 -8.55
C THR A 92 -0.08 -7.29 -9.06
N ARG A 93 0.26 -7.32 -10.36
CA ARG A 93 1.01 -6.23 -10.98
C ARG A 93 0.08 -5.03 -11.18
N PHE A 94 -0.05 -4.19 -10.15
CA PHE A 94 -0.50 -2.81 -10.39
C PHE A 94 0.64 -2.10 -11.12
N ILE A 95 0.61 -2.13 -12.46
CA ILE A 95 1.44 -1.22 -13.23
C ILE A 95 0.80 0.15 -13.03
N ALA A 96 1.37 0.97 -12.15
CA ALA A 96 1.17 2.39 -12.24
C ALA A 96 1.49 2.76 -13.70
N ARG A 97 0.48 3.18 -14.47
CA ARG A 97 0.73 3.76 -15.79
C ARG A 97 1.84 4.79 -15.56
N PRO A 98 2.96 4.73 -16.30
CA PRO A 98 4.01 5.71 -16.15
C PRO A 98 3.35 7.07 -16.22
N ALA A 99 3.64 7.93 -15.24
CA ALA A 99 3.06 9.25 -15.10
C ALA A 99 2.89 9.82 -16.51
N ALA A 100 1.66 10.10 -16.92
CA ALA A 100 1.45 10.78 -18.18
C ALA A 100 2.24 12.08 -18.01
N THR A 101 3.39 12.18 -18.68
CA THR A 101 4.18 13.40 -18.68
C THR A 101 3.24 14.42 -19.28
N MET A 102 2.62 15.25 -18.43
CA MET A 102 1.93 16.43 -18.90
C MET A 102 3.00 17.30 -19.54
N ALA A 103 3.16 17.09 -20.84
CA ALA A 103 4.10 17.74 -21.73
C ALA A 103 3.53 19.11 -22.11
N GLY A 104 3.30 19.93 -21.09
CA GLY A 104 3.01 21.35 -21.23
C GLY A 104 4.09 22.15 -20.49
N PRO A 105 4.49 23.32 -21.00
CA PRO A 105 5.33 24.24 -20.23
C PRO A 105 4.57 24.66 -18.97
N ALA A 106 5.15 24.44 -17.79
CA ALA A 106 4.62 24.99 -16.55
C ALA A 106 5.13 26.43 -16.40
N LEU A 107 4.27 27.35 -15.94
CA LEU A 107 4.63 28.74 -15.68
C LEU A 107 5.57 28.87 -14.47
N ALA A 108 5.38 28.00 -13.47
CA ALA A 108 6.19 27.96 -12.26
C ALA A 108 6.05 26.61 -11.54
N GLN A 109 6.92 26.35 -10.56
CA GLN A 109 6.86 25.17 -9.69
C GLN A 109 7.06 25.57 -8.22
N PHE A 110 6.22 25.00 -7.35
CA PHE A 110 6.27 25.19 -5.89
C PHE A 110 6.16 23.82 -5.22
N GLY A 111 7.29 23.26 -4.79
CA GLY A 111 7.31 21.90 -4.23
C GLY A 111 6.71 20.89 -5.22
N PRO A 112 5.67 20.11 -4.82
CA PRO A 112 5.06 19.11 -5.69
C PRO A 112 4.02 19.70 -6.66
N PHE A 113 3.79 21.02 -6.64
CA PHE A 113 2.82 21.70 -7.51
C PHE A 113 3.49 22.35 -8.71
N ARG A 114 2.98 22.09 -9.91
CA ARG A 114 3.34 22.79 -11.15
C ARG A 114 2.18 23.68 -11.60
N VAL A 115 2.42 24.97 -11.78
CA VAL A 115 1.40 25.91 -12.29
C VAL A 115 1.31 25.72 -13.81
N LEU A 116 0.14 25.36 -14.31
CA LEU A 116 -0.10 25.10 -15.72
C LEU A 116 -0.50 26.39 -16.46
N ASP A 117 -1.36 27.18 -15.83
CA ASP A 117 -1.82 28.49 -16.29
C ASP A 117 -2.33 29.34 -15.12
N ASP A 118 -2.91 30.51 -15.40
CA ASP A 118 -3.39 31.45 -14.37
C ASP A 118 -4.51 30.89 -13.47
N ARG A 119 -5.15 29.79 -13.85
CA ARG A 119 -6.32 29.21 -13.17
C ARG A 119 -6.09 27.79 -12.68
N ARG A 120 -5.07 27.10 -13.17
CA ARG A 120 -4.83 25.67 -12.92
C ARG A 120 -3.41 25.40 -12.49
N ALA A 121 -3.27 24.58 -11.46
CA ALA A 121 -2.02 23.95 -11.07
C ALA A 121 -2.20 22.43 -10.98
N ALA A 122 -1.12 21.68 -11.16
CA ALA A 122 -1.10 20.23 -11.06
C ALA A 122 -0.26 19.75 -9.89
N LEU A 123 -0.75 18.77 -9.13
CA LEU A 123 0.02 17.97 -8.18
C LEU A 123 0.66 16.81 -8.95
N VAL A 124 1.99 16.80 -8.99
CA VAL A 124 2.79 15.91 -9.86
C VAL A 124 3.82 15.06 -9.10
N ALA A 125 3.81 15.13 -7.76
CA ALA A 125 4.73 14.40 -6.90
C ALA A 125 4.11 14.16 -5.51
N SER A 126 4.79 13.36 -4.68
CA SER A 126 4.42 13.16 -3.27
C SER A 126 4.42 14.47 -2.50
N THR A 127 3.53 14.58 -1.52
CA THR A 127 3.56 15.66 -0.53
C THR A 127 4.40 15.27 0.69
N ASP A 128 4.92 16.27 1.37
CA ASP A 128 5.80 16.15 2.53
C ASP A 128 5.53 17.28 3.55
N ALA A 129 6.36 17.37 4.58
CA ALA A 129 6.25 18.38 5.63
C ALA A 129 6.31 19.84 5.11
N THR A 130 6.92 20.08 3.95
CA THR A 130 7.10 21.43 3.37
C THR A 130 5.97 21.82 2.41
N SER A 131 5.18 20.84 1.98
CA SER A 131 4.13 21.03 0.98
C SER A 131 3.07 22.09 1.33
N PRO A 132 2.64 22.26 2.60
CA PRO A 132 1.75 23.36 2.98
C PRO A 132 2.34 24.76 2.70
N GLN A 133 3.63 24.95 2.97
CA GLN A 133 4.30 26.23 2.71
C GLN A 133 4.45 26.48 1.21
N ALA A 134 4.82 25.46 0.44
CA ALA A 134 4.89 25.53 -1.01
C ALA A 134 3.53 25.91 -1.62
N PHE A 135 2.44 25.31 -1.13
CA PHE A 135 1.08 25.63 -1.54
C PHE A 135 0.70 27.09 -1.22
N ALA A 136 1.02 27.58 -0.02
CA ALA A 136 0.75 28.96 0.36
C ALA A 136 1.51 29.96 -0.54
N ALA A 137 2.79 29.68 -0.84
CA ALA A 137 3.58 30.49 -1.75
C ALA A 137 3.02 30.49 -3.17
N MET A 138 2.53 29.33 -3.65
CA MET A 138 1.87 29.21 -4.95
C MET A 138 0.62 30.10 -5.02
N LEU A 139 -0.26 30.06 -4.02
CA LEU A 139 -1.47 30.89 -4.00
C LEU A 139 -1.16 32.39 -3.88
N ALA A 140 -0.10 32.76 -3.19
CA ALA A 140 0.34 34.15 -3.12
C ALA A 140 0.83 34.67 -4.49
N ALA A 141 1.55 33.84 -5.24
CA ALA A 141 2.06 34.19 -6.57
C ALA A 141 0.98 34.11 -7.66
N PHE A 142 0.01 33.21 -7.53
CA PHE A 142 -1.06 32.96 -8.50
C PHE A 142 -2.44 33.05 -7.82
N PRO A 143 -2.91 34.26 -7.50
CA PRO A 143 -4.17 34.45 -6.75
C PRO A 143 -5.42 34.08 -7.55
N GLY A 144 -5.30 33.88 -8.86
CA GLY A 144 -6.39 33.46 -9.75
C GLY A 144 -6.61 31.96 -9.87
N LEU A 145 -5.81 31.14 -9.16
CA LEU A 145 -5.94 29.69 -9.18
C LEU A 145 -7.30 29.22 -8.68
N GLU A 146 -7.87 28.24 -9.37
CA GLU A 146 -9.18 27.67 -9.07
C GLU A 146 -9.19 26.15 -9.02
N VAL A 147 -8.26 25.48 -9.70
CA VAL A 147 -8.24 24.02 -9.82
C VAL A 147 -6.86 23.47 -9.50
N ILE A 148 -6.84 22.40 -8.68
CA ILE A 148 -5.69 21.52 -8.54
C ILE A 148 -5.96 20.22 -9.32
N GLU A 149 -5.19 19.97 -10.37
CA GLU A 149 -5.20 18.74 -11.16
C GLU A 149 -4.29 17.68 -10.51
N PHE A 150 -4.79 16.47 -10.31
CA PHE A 150 -4.06 15.35 -9.72
C PHE A 150 -3.44 14.53 -10.85
N ALA A 151 -2.42 15.09 -11.50
CA ALA A 151 -1.78 14.51 -12.68
C ALA A 151 -0.94 13.27 -12.32
N ASP A 152 -0.14 13.34 -11.26
CA ASP A 152 0.52 12.16 -10.67
C ASP A 152 0.70 12.40 -9.17
N ALA A 153 -0.31 12.06 -8.38
CA ALA A 153 -0.31 12.29 -6.94
C ALA A 153 -0.15 10.95 -6.19
N PRO A 154 1.09 10.49 -5.92
CA PRO A 154 1.37 9.19 -5.29
C PRO A 154 0.96 9.08 -3.83
N GLY A 155 0.87 10.19 -3.09
CA GLY A 155 0.53 10.20 -1.67
C GLY A 155 1.35 11.21 -0.88
N THR A 156 1.47 10.94 0.42
CA THR A 156 2.20 11.78 1.37
C THR A 156 3.19 10.97 2.18
N SER A 157 4.28 11.61 2.62
CA SER A 157 5.19 11.09 3.65
C SER A 157 4.93 11.68 5.04
N HIS A 158 3.99 12.63 5.16
CA HIS A 158 3.79 13.39 6.40
C HIS A 158 2.31 13.77 6.63
N ASP A 159 1.56 12.88 7.28
CA ASP A 159 0.09 12.97 7.41
C ASP A 159 -0.42 14.27 8.04
N LEU A 160 0.25 14.79 9.08
CA LEU A 160 -0.19 16.03 9.71
C LEU A 160 -0.08 17.24 8.76
N ALA A 161 0.95 17.25 7.92
CA ALA A 161 1.15 18.30 6.92
C ALA A 161 0.15 18.11 5.76
N ASN A 162 -0.14 16.86 5.39
CA ASN A 162 -1.18 16.53 4.42
C ASN A 162 -2.58 17.01 4.88
N LEU A 163 -2.92 16.81 6.16
CA LEU A 163 -4.17 17.31 6.74
C LEU A 163 -4.23 18.85 6.73
N GLN A 164 -3.12 19.52 7.07
CA GLN A 164 -3.01 20.98 6.99
C GLN A 164 -3.21 21.47 5.55
N LEU A 165 -2.54 20.82 4.59
CA LEU A 165 -2.66 21.11 3.17
C LEU A 165 -4.10 20.89 2.66
N GLY A 166 -4.74 19.79 3.01
CA GLY A 166 -6.15 19.53 2.68
C GLY A 166 -7.07 20.62 3.22
N ARG A 167 -6.90 21.04 4.48
CA ARG A 167 -7.65 22.17 5.03
C ARG A 167 -7.37 23.48 4.29
N ALA A 168 -6.14 23.73 3.87
CA ALA A 168 -5.79 24.91 3.08
C ALA A 168 -6.45 24.89 1.69
N ILE A 169 -6.45 23.75 0.99
CA ILE A 169 -7.16 23.55 -0.28
C ILE A 169 -8.65 23.86 -0.11
N ARG A 170 -9.27 23.31 0.95
CA ARG A 170 -10.69 23.53 1.26
C ARG A 170 -10.98 25.00 1.57
N ALA A 171 -10.13 25.64 2.37
CA ALA A 171 -10.28 27.04 2.77
C ALA A 171 -10.11 28.01 1.59
N ALA A 172 -9.21 27.68 0.65
CA ALA A 172 -9.02 28.45 -0.59
C ALA A 172 -10.17 28.26 -1.59
N GLY A 173 -11.10 27.32 -1.35
CA GLY A 173 -12.24 27.10 -2.23
C GLY A 173 -11.88 26.44 -3.57
N LEU A 174 -10.69 25.88 -3.69
CA LEU A 174 -10.22 25.27 -4.94
C LEU A 174 -11.03 24.02 -5.29
N ALA A 175 -11.30 23.84 -6.57
CA ALA A 175 -11.73 22.56 -7.11
C ALA A 175 -10.53 21.62 -7.23
N THR A 176 -10.83 20.33 -7.23
CA THR A 176 -9.86 19.25 -7.43
C THR A 176 -10.33 18.37 -8.56
N HIS A 177 -9.42 18.02 -9.45
CA HIS A 177 -9.73 17.27 -10.66
C HIS A 177 -8.69 16.19 -10.90
N VAL A 178 -9.12 14.97 -11.24
CA VAL A 178 -8.21 13.92 -11.75
C VAL A 178 -8.42 13.86 -13.27
N PRO A 179 -7.47 14.35 -14.08
CA PRO A 179 -7.62 14.32 -15.54
C PRO A 179 -7.44 12.90 -16.09
N GLU A 180 -7.75 12.69 -17.37
CA GLU A 180 -7.50 11.41 -18.04
C GLU A 180 -6.03 10.98 -17.89
N GLY A 181 -5.81 9.75 -17.40
CA GLY A 181 -4.47 9.24 -17.09
C GLY A 181 -3.82 9.83 -15.82
N GLY A 182 -4.51 10.74 -15.14
CA GLY A 182 -4.16 11.27 -13.82
C GLY A 182 -4.39 10.26 -12.70
N SER A 183 -3.99 10.63 -11.48
CA SER A 183 -4.13 9.74 -10.33
C SER A 183 -4.04 10.47 -8.99
N ALA A 184 -4.84 9.99 -8.02
CA ALA A 184 -4.75 10.32 -6.60
C ALA A 184 -4.65 9.02 -5.79
N ARG A 185 -3.56 8.84 -5.05
CA ARG A 185 -3.27 7.60 -4.30
C ARG A 185 -2.86 7.89 -2.86
N SER A 186 -3.12 6.94 -1.96
CA SER A 186 -2.78 7.06 -0.53
C SER A 186 -3.28 8.40 0.05
N GLY A 187 -2.45 9.13 0.81
CA GLY A 187 -2.81 10.45 1.36
C GLY A 187 -3.22 11.51 0.33
N ALA A 188 -2.89 11.37 -0.96
CA ALA A 188 -3.38 12.30 -1.98
C ALA A 188 -4.89 12.16 -2.22
N VAL A 189 -5.51 11.01 -1.88
CA VAL A 189 -6.97 10.86 -1.90
C VAL A 189 -7.63 11.84 -0.91
N GLU A 190 -7.02 12.07 0.26
CA GLU A 190 -7.52 13.04 1.24
C GLU A 190 -7.51 14.46 0.67
N LEU A 191 -6.45 14.82 -0.06
CA LEU A 191 -6.33 16.13 -0.70
C LEU A 191 -7.36 16.30 -1.82
N PHE A 192 -7.58 15.27 -2.63
CA PHE A 192 -8.64 15.27 -3.65
C PHE A 192 -10.01 15.45 -2.98
N LEU A 193 -10.26 14.74 -1.88
CA LEU A 193 -11.53 14.85 -1.14
C LEU A 193 -11.74 16.23 -0.51
N ALA A 194 -10.67 16.98 -0.26
CA ALA A 194 -10.73 18.33 0.29
C ALA A 194 -11.22 19.41 -0.70
N GLY A 195 -11.28 19.12 -2.00
CA GLY A 195 -11.74 20.06 -3.01
C GLY A 195 -13.19 20.51 -2.80
N ALA A 196 -13.44 21.80 -3.05
CA ALA A 196 -14.78 22.39 -2.99
C ALA A 196 -15.73 21.79 -4.04
N ARG A 197 -15.17 21.41 -5.19
CA ARG A 197 -15.80 20.58 -6.23
C ARG A 197 -14.80 19.51 -6.67
N ARG A 198 -15.30 18.31 -6.96
CA ARG A 198 -14.50 17.11 -7.25
C ARG A 198 -14.96 16.50 -8.56
N THR A 199 -14.04 16.27 -9.46
CA THR A 199 -14.30 15.69 -10.78
C THR A 199 -13.18 14.74 -11.16
N MET A 200 -13.49 13.75 -12.00
CA MET A 200 -12.55 12.76 -12.47
C MET A 200 -12.96 12.39 -13.90
N ASP A 201 -12.00 12.40 -14.81
CA ASP A 201 -12.21 11.86 -16.15
C ASP A 201 -12.21 10.31 -16.10
N PRO A 202 -12.88 9.64 -17.05
CA PRO A 202 -13.01 8.17 -17.08
C PRO A 202 -11.69 7.38 -17.12
#